data_AF-A0A2D5VIU4-F1
#
_entry.id   AF-A0A2D5VIU4-F1
#
_cell.length_a   1.000
_cell.length_b   1.000
_cell.length_c   1.000
_cell.angle_alpha   90.00
_cell.angle_beta   90.00
_cell.angle_gamma   90.00
#
_symmetry.space_group_name_H-M   'P 1'
#
loop_
_entity.id
_entity.type
_entity.pdbx_description
1 polymer ?
#
loop_
_entity_poly.entity_id
_entity_poly.type
_entity_poly.pdbx_seq_one_letter_code
_entity_poly.pdbx_strand_id
1 'polypeptide(L)'
;KQSFLFPKSASADSPVEINAEIIIDVVRQGGFSDKIDLFPIGFPEGLIGTLPSISLRETRSKITLTATEEMDLGTYDIKLLGTAPVNNQQFEQETPTITIKVID
;
A
#
# COMPACT_ATOMS: atom_id res chain seq x y z
N LYS A 1 -4.13 10.89 7.61
CA LYS A 1 -2.80 10.30 7.91
C LYS A 1 -3.06 9.00 8.65
N GLN A 2 -2.62 7.87 8.09
CA GLN A 2 -2.71 6.56 8.74
C GLN A 2 -1.30 6.12 9.13
N SER A 3 -1.15 5.48 10.29
CA SER A 3 0.16 5.10 10.83
C SER A 3 0.12 3.66 11.33
N PHE A 4 1.15 2.89 10.97
CA PHE A 4 1.30 1.48 11.35
C PHE A 4 2.66 1.26 12.02
N LEU A 5 2.69 0.42 13.06
CA LEU A 5 3.90 0.06 13.81
C LEU A 5 4.31 -1.37 13.44
N PHE A 6 5.58 -1.56 13.09
CA PHE A 6 6.18 -2.86 12.82
C PHE A 6 7.35 -3.06 13.80
N PRO A 7 7.35 -4.10 14.66
CA PRO A 7 8.56 -4.46 15.41
C PRO A 7 9.69 -4.88 14.44
N LYS A 8 10.92 -5.08 14.91
CA LYS A 8 12.00 -5.69 14.11
C LYS A 8 12.03 -7.18 14.44
N SER A 9 12.32 -8.03 13.44
CA SER A 9 12.44 -9.49 13.63
C SER A 9 13.44 -9.77 14.76
N ALA A 10 12.93 -10.26 15.90
CA ALA A 10 13.74 -10.66 17.04
C ALA A 10 13.96 -12.18 16.99
N SER A 11 15.16 -12.57 16.58
CA SER A 11 15.77 -13.92 16.64
C SER A 11 15.89 -14.70 15.32
N ALA A 12 17.11 -15.18 15.10
CA ALA A 12 17.59 -15.90 13.91
C ALA A 12 17.09 -17.35 13.79
N ASP A 13 15.92 -17.69 14.32
CA ASP A 13 15.39 -19.08 14.28
C ASP A 13 14.01 -19.19 13.61
N SER A 14 13.42 -18.07 13.17
CA SER A 14 12.29 -18.00 12.24
C SER A 14 12.18 -16.56 11.76
N PRO A 15 12.29 -16.25 10.45
CA PRO A 15 12.06 -14.87 10.00
C PRO A 15 10.62 -14.50 10.36
N VAL A 16 10.45 -13.56 11.29
CA VAL A 16 9.11 -13.07 11.65
C VAL A 16 8.68 -12.16 10.51
N GLU A 17 7.80 -12.65 9.63
CA GLU A 17 7.13 -11.82 8.64
C GLU A 17 6.16 -10.87 9.36
N ILE A 18 6.46 -9.57 9.33
CA ILE A 18 5.61 -8.58 9.98
C ILE A 18 4.72 -7.96 8.93
N ASN A 19 3.45 -8.35 8.99
CA ASN A 19 2.43 -7.98 8.05
C ASN A 19 1.53 -6.88 8.61
N ALA A 20 1.24 -5.84 7.82
CA ALA A 20 0.14 -4.93 8.06
C ALA A 20 -0.87 -4.99 6.92
N GLU A 21 -2.15 -4.98 7.28
CA GLU A 21 -3.23 -4.87 6.31
C GLU A 21 -3.72 -3.44 6.21
N ILE A 22 -3.80 -2.94 4.97
CA ILE A 22 -4.33 -1.62 4.63
C ILE A 22 -5.55 -1.82 3.75
N ILE A 23 -6.62 -1.09 4.04
CA ILE A 23 -7.80 -1.03 3.18
C ILE A 23 -7.75 0.29 2.43
N ILE A 24 -7.81 0.21 1.11
CA ILE A 24 -7.94 1.37 0.23
C ILE A 24 -9.38 1.46 -0.21
N ASP A 25 -10.05 2.54 0.20
CA ASP A 25 -11.38 2.88 -0.26
C ASP A 25 -11.31 3.80 -1.48
N VAL A 26 -12.26 3.64 -2.42
CA VAL A 26 -12.45 4.54 -3.56
C VAL A 26 -13.88 5.05 -3.63
N VAL A 27 -14.00 6.35 -3.88
CA VAL A 27 -15.28 6.99 -4.18
C VAL A 27 -15.40 7.14 -5.70
N ARG A 28 -16.27 6.34 -6.30
CA ARG A 28 -16.55 6.38 -7.74
C ARG A 28 -17.53 7.50 -8.06
N GLN A 29 -17.23 8.32 -9.07
CA GLN A 29 -18.04 9.47 -9.46
C GLN A 29 -18.40 9.40 -10.95
N GLY A 30 -19.48 10.09 -11.35
CA GLY A 30 -19.85 10.23 -12.76
C GLY A 30 -20.17 8.90 -13.47
N GLY A 31 -20.54 7.86 -12.74
CA GLY A 31 -20.80 6.52 -13.30
C GLY A 31 -19.54 5.69 -13.60
N PHE A 32 -18.35 6.19 -13.24
CA PHE A 32 -17.09 5.45 -13.41
C PHE A 32 -17.13 4.12 -12.65
N SER A 33 -16.92 3.00 -13.35
CA SER A 33 -17.00 1.66 -12.74
C SER A 33 -15.87 0.71 -13.15
N ASP A 34 -14.87 1.21 -13.87
CA ASP A 34 -13.77 0.40 -14.38
C ASP A 34 -12.76 0.04 -13.29
N LYS A 35 -11.87 -0.90 -13.61
CA LYS A 35 -10.78 -1.33 -12.74
C LYS A 35 -9.79 -0.18 -12.52
N ILE A 36 -9.24 -0.08 -11.30
CA ILE A 36 -8.15 0.83 -10.96
C ILE A 36 -6.92 0.00 -10.63
N ASP A 37 -5.81 0.26 -11.31
CA ASP A 37 -4.51 -0.35 -11.01
C ASP A 37 -3.78 0.46 -9.94
N LEU A 38 -3.12 -0.20 -8.99
CA LEU A 38 -2.41 0.45 -7.89
C LEU A 38 -0.90 0.22 -8.01
N PHE A 39 -0.13 1.30 -7.86
CA PHE A 39 1.33 1.28 -7.91
C PHE A 39 1.93 1.90 -6.65
N PRO A 40 3.02 1.34 -6.10
CA PRO A 40 3.67 1.90 -4.92
C PRO A 40 4.47 3.15 -5.28
N ILE A 41 4.43 4.16 -4.40
CA ILE A 41 5.30 5.33 -4.45
C ILE A 41 6.07 5.40 -3.13
N GLY A 42 7.40 5.49 -3.23
CA GLY A 42 8.27 5.70 -2.08
C GLY A 42 8.47 4.48 -1.18
N PHE A 43 8.18 3.27 -1.66
CA PHE A 43 8.46 2.05 -0.91
C PHE A 43 9.96 1.92 -0.68
N PRO A 44 10.42 1.83 0.58
CA PRO A 44 11.82 1.60 0.89
C PRO A 44 12.24 0.17 0.56
N GLU A 45 13.55 -0.06 0.48
CA GLU A 45 14.12 -1.40 0.39
C GLU A 45 13.67 -2.25 1.58
N GLY A 46 13.36 -3.52 1.34
CA GLY A 46 12.79 -4.42 2.34
C GLY A 46 11.30 -4.27 2.64
N LEU A 47 10.58 -3.32 2.02
CA LEU A 47 9.11 -3.28 2.09
C LEU A 47 8.48 -3.91 0.86
N ILE A 48 7.77 -5.02 1.06
CA ILE A 48 7.02 -5.71 0.01
C ILE A 48 5.54 -5.41 0.18
N GLY A 49 4.83 -5.14 -0.92
CA GLY A 49 3.38 -5.03 -0.92
C GLY A 49 2.78 -6.02 -1.91
N THR A 50 1.71 -6.71 -1.53
CA THR A 50 0.79 -7.22 -2.56
C THR A 50 0.18 -6.01 -3.24
N LEU A 51 0.37 -5.84 -4.54
CA LEU A 51 -0.16 -4.71 -5.31
C LEU A 51 -1.44 -5.13 -6.02
N PRO A 52 -2.61 -5.13 -5.34
CA PRO A 52 -3.86 -5.47 -5.96
C PRO A 52 -4.35 -4.32 -6.85
N SER A 53 -5.30 -4.63 -7.71
CA SER A 53 -6.17 -3.61 -8.30
C SER A 53 -7.43 -3.44 -7.44
N ILE A 54 -8.15 -2.34 -7.64
CA ILE A 54 -9.55 -2.25 -7.24
C ILE A 54 -10.37 -2.73 -8.43
N SER A 55 -11.03 -3.89 -8.28
CA SER A 55 -11.85 -4.51 -9.31
C SER A 55 -12.98 -3.60 -9.80
N LEU A 56 -13.51 -3.92 -10.98
CA LEU A 56 -14.65 -3.20 -11.56
C LEU A 56 -15.80 -3.15 -10.55
N ARG A 57 -16.44 -1.97 -10.43
CA ARG A 57 -17.55 -1.67 -9.51
C ARG A 57 -17.26 -1.79 -8.02
N GLU A 58 -16.17 -2.44 -7.63
CA GLU A 58 -15.74 -2.50 -6.23
C GLU A 58 -15.26 -1.14 -5.75
N THR A 59 -15.48 -0.87 -4.47
CA THR A 59 -15.11 0.40 -3.82
C THR A 59 -14.00 0.24 -2.81
N ARG A 60 -13.42 -0.97 -2.69
CA ARG A 60 -12.37 -1.26 -1.72
C ARG A 60 -11.40 -2.32 -2.23
N SER A 61 -10.16 -2.23 -1.79
CA SER A 61 -9.16 -3.29 -1.95
C SER A 61 -8.31 -3.41 -0.70
N LYS A 62 -7.90 -4.65 -0.39
CA LYS A 62 -7.05 -4.95 0.76
C LYS A 62 -5.63 -5.19 0.28
N ILE A 63 -4.69 -4.46 0.88
CA ILE A 63 -3.26 -4.52 0.61
C ILE A 63 -2.58 -5.09 1.83
N THR A 64 -1.72 -6.07 1.63
CA THR A 64 -0.84 -6.58 2.68
C THR A 64 0.55 -6.03 2.42
N LEU A 65 1.09 -5.31 3.40
CA LEU A 65 2.47 -4.87 3.43
C LEU A 65 3.26 -5.78 4.34
N THR A 66 4.42 -6.22 3.88
CA THR A 66 5.34 -7.09 4.61
C THR A 66 6.67 -6.36 4.74
N ALA A 67 7.07 -6.07 5.97
CA ALA A 67 8.42 -5.59 6.26
C ALA A 67 9.36 -6.80 6.39
N THR A 68 10.48 -6.78 5.66
CA THR A 68 11.52 -7.80 5.74
C THR A 68 12.65 -7.35 6.67
N GLU A 69 13.61 -8.24 6.92
CA GLU A 69 14.78 -7.96 7.76
C GLU A 69 15.74 -6.91 7.15
N GLU A 70 15.63 -6.65 5.85
CA GLU A 70 16.40 -5.63 5.12
C GLU A 70 15.94 -4.21 5.44
N MET A 71 14.75 -4.06 6.05
CA MET A 71 14.21 -2.75 6.39
C MET A 71 14.92 -2.19 7.64
N ASP A 72 15.50 -1.01 7.50
CA ASP A 72 16.15 -0.30 8.61
C ASP A 72 15.11 0.20 9.64
N LEU A 73 15.59 0.44 10.86
CA LEU A 73 14.78 1.11 11.89
C LEU A 73 14.53 2.56 11.48
N GLY A 74 13.28 3.03 11.56
CA GLY A 74 12.97 4.37 11.10
C GLY A 74 11.50 4.64 10.86
N THR A 75 11.24 5.79 10.22
CA THR A 75 9.91 6.21 9.78
C THR A 75 9.94 6.46 8.29
N TYR A 76 9.00 5.85 7.57
CA TYR A 76 8.90 5.89 6.12
C TYR A 76 7.53 6.41 5.72
N ASP A 77 7.48 7.36 4.81
CA ASP A 77 6.24 7.86 4.23
C ASP A 77 6.07 7.26 2.83
N ILE A 78 5.02 6.46 2.66
CA ILE A 78 4.68 5.82 1.38
C ILE A 78 3.33 6.33 0.88
N LYS A 79 3.08 6.09 -0.40
CA LYS A 79 1.76 6.29 -1.04
C LYS A 79 1.49 5.18 -2.04
N LEU A 80 0.24 5.12 -2.50
CA LEU A 80 -0.14 4.34 -3.66
C LEU A 80 -0.72 5.26 -4.73
N LEU A 81 -0.38 5.02 -5.99
CA LEU A 81 -0.93 5.67 -7.17
C LEU A 81 -2.00 4.77 -7.77
N GLY A 82 -3.24 5.24 -7.77
CA GLY A 82 -4.32 4.64 -8.54
C GLY A 82 -4.32 5.17 -9.96
N THR A 83 -4.29 4.30 -10.96
CA THR A 83 -4.40 4.66 -12.38
C THR A 83 -5.60 3.98 -13.02
N ALA A 84 -6.39 4.72 -13.78
CA ALA A 84 -7.48 4.15 -14.57
C ALA A 84 -7.75 4.97 -15.84
N PRO A 85 -8.18 4.33 -16.95
CA PRO A 85 -8.67 5.05 -18.10
C PRO A 85 -10.09 5.59 -17.83
N VAL A 86 -10.32 6.87 -18.13
CA VAL A 86 -11.63 7.52 -18.12
C VAL A 86 -11.80 8.26 -19.44
N ASN A 87 -12.81 7.89 -20.23
CA ASN A 87 -13.06 8.49 -21.55
C ASN A 87 -11.80 8.54 -22.45
N ASN A 88 -11.06 7.42 -22.50
CA ASN A 88 -9.80 7.28 -23.25
C ASN A 88 -8.63 8.14 -22.77
N GLN A 89 -8.73 8.77 -21.59
CA GLN A 89 -7.62 9.48 -20.96
C GLN A 89 -7.18 8.75 -19.68
N GLN A 90 -5.88 8.69 -19.44
CA GLN A 90 -5.35 8.14 -18.19
C GLN A 90 -5.59 9.15 -17.06
N PHE A 91 -6.26 8.70 -16.01
CA PHE A 91 -6.44 9.44 -14.79
C PHE A 91 -5.62 8.81 -13.68
N GLU A 92 -5.00 9.65 -12.86
CA GLU A 92 -4.10 9.22 -11.79
C GLU A 92 -4.48 9.93 -10.49
N GLN A 93 -4.47 9.18 -9.39
CA GLN A 93 -4.74 9.72 -8.07
C GLN A 93 -3.87 9.04 -7.02
N GLU A 94 -3.15 9.83 -6.24
CA GLU A 94 -2.41 9.33 -5.08
C GLU A 94 -3.32 9.17 -3.86
N THR A 95 -3.04 8.15 -3.05
CA THR A 95 -3.59 8.07 -1.69
C THR A 95 -3.01 9.19 -0.80
N PRO A 96 -3.67 9.50 0.33
CA PRO A 96 -2.99 10.19 1.42
C PRO A 96 -1.71 9.45 1.84
N THR A 97 -0.76 10.18 2.41
CA THR A 97 0.47 9.58 2.96
C THR A 97 0.15 8.55 4.04
N ILE A 98 0.74 7.37 3.88
CA ILE A 98 0.76 6.28 4.85
C ILE A 98 2.14 6.29 5.50
N THR A 99 2.18 6.44 6.82
CA THR A 99 3.45 6.45 7.56
C THR A 99 3.68 5.08 8.18
N ILE A 100 4.81 4.45 7.88
CA ILE A 100 5.28 3.20 8.45
C ILE A 100 6.39 3.52 9.44
N LYS A 101 6.31 2.97 10.65
CA LYS A 101 7.39 3.07 11.62
C LYS A 101 7.90 1.67 11.96
N VAL A 102 9.18 1.45 11.69
CA VAL A 102 9.92 0.24 12.06
C VAL A 102 10.68 0.54 13.35
N ILE A 103 10.40 -0.23 14.40
CA ILE A 103 10.99 -0.08 15.73
C ILE A 103 11.62 -1.40 16.17
N ASP A 104 12.63 -1.32 17.06
CA ASP A 104 13.23 -2.49 17.70
C ASP A 104 12.27 -3.13 18.72
#